data_AF-A0A957HN79-F1
#
_entry.id   AF-A0A957HN79-F1
#
_cell.length_a   1.000
_cell.length_b   1.000
_cell.length_c   1.000
_cell.angle_alpha   90.00
_cell.angle_beta   90.00
_cell.angle_gamma   90.00
#
_symmetry.space_group_name_H-M   'P 1'
#
loop_
_entity.id
_entity.type
_entity.pdbx_description
1 polymer ?
#
loop_
_entity_poly.entity_id
_entity_poly.type
_entity_poly.pdbx_seq_one_letter_code
_entity_poly.pdbx_strand_id
1 'polypeptide(L)'
;MSTEQEQILEMLAKGKITIAETEMLLDALKVSEPARKTAVPVLLNPPQFIPPTPPRHDHRYVTPAFAEAMAEAGLTDVSHADLWQMQIHHVTPNYVRRLLQLNLPDLDVDGIIQFAIHHVHPDYIAAFQALKLYDLTVDDVVRLGIHHVRPEMVRDLRDLGLTQLTVDEVVRLAIHNIRPDFVHKLRQMGLTLSVDQIVQLGIHDAQPETIHALQQTFPDLSFDQLLEFSIHEVQPNYVATMAHYFPDGTPNQLLAMHIHEITPGYVKEMHAFDLPDFDARSIVALKIQDVTPEYAADMQALDLPDLSARLLAQMWSNG
;
A
#
# COMPACT_ATOMS: atom_id res chain seq x y z
N MET A 1 36.03 -15.20 19.08
CA MET A 1 34.94 -14.44 18.44
C MET A 1 34.07 -15.46 17.73
N SER A 2 32.75 -15.38 17.84
CA SER A 2 31.86 -16.21 17.01
C SER A 2 31.86 -15.69 15.58
N THR A 3 31.48 -16.53 14.61
CA THR A 3 31.38 -16.13 13.20
C THR A 3 30.40 -14.97 13.01
N GLU A 4 29.34 -14.87 13.83
CA GLU A 4 28.42 -13.73 13.78
C GLU A 4 29.04 -12.43 14.33
N GLN A 5 29.89 -12.50 15.37
CA GLN A 5 30.58 -11.32 15.90
C GLN A 5 31.56 -10.71 14.88
N GLU A 6 32.25 -11.54 14.10
CA GLU A 6 33.14 -11.09 13.03
C GLU A 6 32.38 -10.40 11.90
N GLN A 7 31.21 -10.93 11.51
CA GLN A 7 30.36 -10.33 10.48
C GLN A 7 29.81 -8.95 10.90
N ILE A 8 29.39 -8.79 12.16
CA ILE A 8 28.91 -7.51 12.69
C ILE A 8 30.02 -6.46 12.66
N LEU A 9 31.24 -6.82 13.08
CA LEU A 9 32.39 -5.90 13.03
C LEU A 9 32.82 -5.57 11.59
N GLU A 10 32.70 -6.52 10.66
CA GLU A 10 32.96 -6.27 9.24
C GLU A 10 31.93 -5.30 8.63
N MET A 11 30.66 -5.39 9.03
CA MET A 11 29.62 -4.44 8.61
C MET A 11 29.89 -3.02 9.14
N LEU A 12 30.36 -2.89 10.38
CA LEU A 12 30.80 -1.61 10.93
C LEU A 12 32.01 -1.05 10.16
N ALA A 13 33.02 -1.87 9.90
CA ALA A 13 34.22 -1.47 9.15
C ALA A 13 33.91 -1.02 7.71
N LYS A 14 32.84 -1.56 7.11
CA LYS A 14 32.34 -1.17 5.78
C LYS A 14 31.36 0.00 5.81
N GLY A 15 31.07 0.58 6.98
CA GLY A 15 30.13 1.69 7.16
C GLY A 15 28.67 1.32 6.87
N LYS A 16 28.33 0.02 6.87
CA LYS A 16 26.97 -0.46 6.58
C LYS A 16 26.02 -0.35 7.77
N ILE A 17 26.58 -0.21 8.97
CA ILE A 17 25.85 -0.01 10.23
C ILE A 17 26.60 1.00 11.09
N THR A 18 25.85 1.67 11.95
CA THR A 18 26.37 2.62 12.94
C THR A 18 26.96 1.92 14.15
N ILE A 19 27.71 2.66 14.98
CA ILE A 19 28.23 2.16 16.26
C ILE A 19 27.08 1.72 17.17
N ALA A 20 25.98 2.49 17.24
CA ALA A 20 24.82 2.16 18.04
C ALA A 20 24.14 0.85 17.60
N GLU A 21 23.98 0.63 16.29
CA GLU A 21 23.44 -0.62 15.74
C GLU A 21 24.37 -1.81 15.99
N THR A 22 25.69 -1.59 15.93
CA THR A 22 26.70 -2.61 16.25
C THR A 22 26.58 -3.04 17.71
N GLU A 23 26.44 -2.11 18.65
CA GLU A 23 26.27 -2.40 20.08
C GLU A 23 24.99 -3.20 20.33
N MET A 24 23.87 -2.81 19.71
CA MET A 24 22.61 -3.54 19.83
C MET A 24 22.71 -4.99 19.34
N LEU A 25 23.36 -5.22 18.20
CA LEU A 25 23.53 -6.56 17.63
C LEU A 25 24.48 -7.44 18.46
N LEU A 26 25.56 -6.86 18.99
CA LEU A 26 26.49 -7.58 19.87
C LEU A 26 25.86 -7.94 21.21
N ASP A 27 24.99 -7.09 21.76
CA ASP A 27 24.24 -7.41 22.98
C ASP A 27 23.15 -8.46 22.73
N ALA A 28 22.48 -8.43 21.58
CA ALA A 28 21.52 -9.46 21.20
C ALA A 28 22.18 -10.86 21.11
N LEU A 29 23.43 -10.95 20.61
CA LEU A 29 24.19 -12.21 20.57
C LEU A 29 24.48 -12.80 21.96
N LYS A 30 24.66 -11.96 22.98
CA LYS A 30 24.89 -12.43 24.38
C LYS A 30 23.64 -13.05 24.99
N VAL A 31 22.45 -12.69 24.50
CA VAL A 31 21.16 -13.20 25.00
C VAL A 31 20.81 -14.56 24.35
N SER A 32 21.40 -14.89 23.20
CA SER A 32 21.10 -16.10 22.43
C SER A 32 21.99 -17.33 22.72
N GLU A 33 22.85 -17.32 23.74
CA GLU A 33 23.57 -18.54 24.12
C GLU A 33 22.64 -19.52 24.88
N PRO A 34 22.42 -20.76 24.38
CA PRO A 34 21.70 -21.75 25.16
C PRO A 34 22.57 -22.16 26.36
N ALA A 35 21.95 -22.23 27.54
CA ALA A 35 22.59 -22.69 28.76
C ALA A 35 23.34 -24.02 28.53
N ARG A 36 24.66 -23.96 28.67
CA ARG A 36 25.57 -25.11 28.62
C ARG A 36 25.19 -26.09 29.73
N LYS A 37 24.48 -27.16 29.38
CA LYS A 37 24.21 -28.28 30.30
C LYS A 37 25.55 -28.83 30.79
N THR A 38 25.77 -28.73 32.09
CA THR A 38 26.91 -29.32 32.77
C THR A 38 26.90 -30.83 32.60
N ALA A 39 28.05 -31.39 32.22
CA ALA A 39 28.23 -32.83 32.06
C ALA A 39 28.12 -33.54 33.41
N VAL A 40 27.17 -34.46 33.52
CA VAL A 40 27.08 -35.47 34.58
C VAL A 40 28.13 -36.56 34.26
N PRO A 41 28.82 -37.18 35.25
CA PRO A 41 29.83 -38.19 34.95
C PRO A 41 29.18 -39.41 34.28
N VAL A 42 29.72 -39.83 33.15
CA VAL A 42 29.28 -41.02 32.42
C VAL A 42 29.68 -42.26 33.24
N LEU A 43 28.71 -42.89 33.89
CA LEU A 43 28.82 -44.31 34.22
C LEU A 43 28.76 -45.08 32.90
N LEU A 44 29.78 -45.91 32.63
CA LEU A 44 29.79 -46.83 31.48
C LEU A 44 28.64 -47.83 31.65
N ASN A 45 27.54 -47.61 30.91
CA ASN A 45 26.49 -48.61 30.77
C ASN A 45 26.96 -49.72 29.80
N PRO A 46 26.58 -50.99 30.04
CA PRO A 46 26.85 -52.08 29.10
C PRO A 46 26.16 -51.81 27.74
N PRO A 47 26.65 -52.40 26.64
CA PRO A 47 26.19 -52.07 25.28
C PRO A 47 24.67 -52.23 25.17
N GLN A 48 23.98 -51.12 24.94
CA GLN A 48 22.56 -51.10 24.66
C GLN A 48 22.35 -51.56 23.22
N PHE A 49 21.39 -52.46 23.03
CA PHE A 49 20.88 -52.85 21.74
C PHE A 49 20.41 -51.59 20.98
N ILE A 50 21.07 -51.25 19.88
CA ILE A 50 20.62 -50.20 18.96
C ILE A 50 19.61 -50.87 18.02
N PRO A 51 18.30 -50.57 18.11
CA PRO A 51 17.36 -51.09 17.14
C PRO A 51 17.73 -50.58 15.74
N PRO A 52 17.50 -51.34 14.66
CA PRO A 52 17.72 -50.86 13.32
C PRO A 52 16.95 -49.55 13.13
N THR A 53 17.59 -48.55 12.51
CA THR A 53 16.91 -47.31 12.13
C THR A 53 15.70 -47.69 11.27
N PRO A 54 14.47 -47.28 11.63
CA PRO A 54 13.32 -47.54 10.78
C PRO A 54 13.59 -46.93 9.39
N PRO A 55 13.10 -47.54 8.30
CA PRO A 55 13.23 -46.96 6.98
C PRO A 55 12.72 -45.52 7.03
N ARG A 56 13.48 -44.58 6.46
CA ARG A 56 12.97 -43.22 6.25
C ARG A 56 11.69 -43.36 5.43
N HIS A 57 10.54 -43.16 6.04
CA HIS A 57 9.31 -43.03 5.29
C HIS A 57 9.53 -41.86 4.33
N ASP A 58 9.47 -42.12 3.02
CA ASP A 58 9.23 -41.02 2.09
C ASP A 58 7.86 -40.49 2.48
N HIS A 59 7.81 -39.28 3.03
CA HIS A 59 6.55 -38.70 3.51
C HIS A 59 5.59 -38.43 2.34
N ARG A 60 5.98 -38.67 1.07
CA ARG A 60 5.20 -38.49 -0.15
C ARG A 60 4.41 -39.74 -0.58
N TYR A 61 3.64 -40.30 0.34
CA TYR A 61 2.78 -41.45 0.03
C TYR A 61 1.43 -41.01 -0.56
N VAL A 62 1.24 -41.27 -1.85
CA VAL A 62 -0.05 -41.18 -2.55
C VAL A 62 -0.69 -42.57 -2.52
N THR A 63 -1.91 -42.69 -2.01
CA THR A 63 -2.61 -43.98 -2.00
C THR A 63 -3.06 -44.36 -3.43
N PRO A 64 -3.00 -45.63 -3.83
CA PRO A 64 -3.55 -46.08 -5.11
C PRO A 64 -5.03 -45.70 -5.28
N ALA A 65 -5.82 -45.79 -4.19
CA ALA A 65 -7.22 -45.40 -4.19
C ALA A 65 -7.44 -43.91 -4.49
N PHE A 66 -6.56 -43.03 -4.01
CA PHE A 66 -6.63 -41.60 -4.34
C PHE A 66 -6.29 -41.35 -5.81
N ALA A 67 -5.24 -41.99 -6.33
CA ALA A 67 -4.88 -41.88 -7.74
C ALA A 67 -6.00 -42.38 -8.67
N GLU A 68 -6.62 -43.52 -8.34
CA GLU A 68 -7.78 -44.05 -9.05
C GLU A 68 -8.98 -43.09 -9.00
N ALA A 69 -9.29 -42.54 -7.82
CA ALA A 69 -10.39 -41.59 -7.66
C ALA A 69 -10.18 -40.27 -8.46
N MET A 70 -8.92 -39.83 -8.65
CA MET A 70 -8.61 -38.68 -9.52
C MET A 70 -8.73 -39.02 -11.01
N ALA A 71 -8.33 -40.23 -11.41
CA ALA A 71 -8.55 -40.71 -12.76
C ALA A 71 -10.06 -40.79 -13.10
N GLU A 72 -10.88 -41.32 -12.18
CA GLU A 72 -12.34 -41.33 -12.31
C GLU A 72 -12.96 -39.91 -12.32
N ALA A 73 -12.29 -38.93 -11.70
CA ALA A 73 -12.71 -37.54 -11.75
C ALA A 73 -12.40 -36.84 -13.08
N GLY A 74 -11.61 -37.49 -13.95
CA GLY A 74 -11.23 -36.99 -15.28
C GLY A 74 -9.76 -36.58 -15.42
N LEU A 75 -8.94 -36.73 -14.38
CA LEU A 75 -7.50 -36.45 -14.46
C LEU A 75 -6.72 -37.73 -14.74
N THR A 76 -6.54 -38.03 -16.02
CA THR A 76 -5.66 -39.12 -16.47
C THR A 76 -4.24 -38.61 -16.70
N ASP A 77 -3.23 -39.45 -16.50
CA ASP A 77 -1.80 -39.13 -16.73
C ASP A 77 -1.23 -38.02 -15.82
N VAL A 78 -1.61 -38.04 -14.53
CA VAL A 78 -1.07 -37.14 -13.51
C VAL A 78 0.20 -37.71 -12.90
N SER A 79 1.24 -36.90 -12.75
CA SER A 79 2.49 -37.35 -12.13
C SER A 79 2.28 -37.70 -10.65
N HIS A 80 3.10 -38.61 -10.10
CA HIS A 80 3.07 -38.91 -8.66
C HIS A 80 3.34 -37.67 -7.80
N ALA A 81 4.16 -36.73 -8.30
CA ALA A 81 4.45 -35.48 -7.62
C ALA A 81 3.21 -34.58 -7.55
N ASP A 82 2.43 -34.48 -8.62
CA ASP A 82 1.24 -33.63 -8.66
C ASP A 82 0.09 -34.25 -7.88
N LEU A 83 -0.08 -35.58 -7.93
CA LEU A 83 -1.02 -36.28 -7.05
C LEU A 83 -0.68 -36.05 -5.57
N TRP A 84 0.61 -36.01 -5.25
CA TRP A 84 1.06 -35.65 -3.91
C TRP A 84 0.70 -34.20 -3.54
N GLN A 85 0.95 -33.23 -4.44
CA GLN A 85 0.55 -31.83 -4.23
C GLN A 85 -0.97 -31.68 -4.04
N MET A 86 -1.75 -32.33 -4.89
CA MET A 86 -3.21 -32.40 -4.78
C MET A 86 -3.64 -32.94 -3.40
N GLN A 87 -3.00 -34.00 -2.92
CA GLN A 87 -3.34 -34.61 -1.62
C GLN A 87 -3.04 -33.66 -0.45
N ILE A 88 -1.88 -33.01 -0.42
CA ILE A 88 -1.50 -32.09 0.67
C ILE A 88 -2.29 -30.77 0.64
N HIS A 89 -2.80 -30.36 -0.52
CA HIS A 89 -3.68 -29.21 -0.69
C HIS A 89 -5.16 -29.59 -0.67
N HIS A 90 -5.50 -30.81 -0.22
CA HIS A 90 -6.87 -31.28 -0.01
C HIS A 90 -7.77 -31.23 -1.26
N VAL A 91 -7.18 -31.40 -2.44
CA VAL A 91 -7.92 -31.55 -3.71
C VAL A 91 -8.74 -32.83 -3.64
N THR A 92 -10.03 -32.74 -3.95
CA THR A 92 -10.96 -33.88 -3.93
C THR A 92 -11.45 -34.24 -5.34
N PRO A 93 -11.83 -35.50 -5.61
CA PRO A 93 -12.42 -35.89 -6.90
C PRO A 93 -13.66 -35.06 -7.29
N ASN A 94 -14.47 -34.67 -6.30
CA ASN A 94 -15.62 -33.80 -6.54
C ASN A 94 -15.21 -32.38 -6.93
N TYR A 95 -14.19 -31.82 -6.26
CA TYR A 95 -13.64 -30.51 -6.61
C TYR A 95 -13.12 -30.49 -8.05
N VAL A 96 -12.35 -31.51 -8.44
CA VAL A 96 -11.86 -31.70 -9.81
C VAL A 96 -13.01 -31.75 -10.82
N ARG A 97 -14.01 -32.63 -10.62
CA ARG A 97 -15.17 -32.73 -11.52
C ARG A 97 -15.89 -31.39 -11.70
N ARG A 98 -16.08 -30.65 -10.60
CA ARG A 98 -16.72 -29.33 -10.64
C ARG A 98 -15.88 -28.30 -11.39
N LEU A 99 -14.56 -28.30 -11.23
CA LEU A 99 -13.67 -27.39 -11.97
C LEU A 99 -13.66 -27.70 -13.47
N LEU A 100 -13.56 -28.98 -13.86
CA LEU A 100 -13.58 -29.38 -15.27
C LEU A 100 -14.89 -28.98 -15.97
N GLN A 101 -16.03 -29.00 -15.26
CA GLN A 101 -17.32 -28.56 -15.79
C GLN A 101 -17.40 -27.05 -16.10
N LEU A 102 -16.52 -26.23 -15.51
CA LEU A 102 -16.48 -24.79 -15.76
C LEU A 102 -15.80 -24.44 -17.09
N ASN A 103 -15.14 -25.40 -17.74
CA ASN A 103 -14.51 -25.26 -19.05
C ASN A 103 -13.60 -24.01 -19.17
N LEU A 104 -12.79 -23.75 -18.15
CA LEU A 104 -11.75 -22.72 -18.23
C LEU A 104 -10.73 -23.10 -19.33
N PRO A 105 -10.32 -22.15 -20.19
CA PRO A 105 -9.60 -22.44 -21.42
C PRO A 105 -8.19 -23.02 -21.19
N ASP A 106 -7.56 -22.66 -20.09
CA ASP A 106 -6.17 -22.99 -19.72
C ASP A 106 -6.09 -23.85 -18.45
N LEU A 107 -7.21 -24.47 -18.03
CA LEU A 107 -7.23 -25.30 -16.83
C LEU A 107 -6.47 -26.61 -17.03
N ASP A 108 -5.35 -26.74 -16.33
CA ASP A 108 -4.53 -27.95 -16.23
C ASP A 108 -4.38 -28.43 -14.76
N VAL A 109 -3.58 -29.47 -14.57
CA VAL A 109 -3.27 -30.06 -13.26
C VAL A 109 -2.67 -29.02 -12.30
N ASP A 110 -1.75 -28.21 -12.79
CA ASP A 110 -1.11 -27.15 -12.00
C ASP A 110 -2.13 -26.08 -11.61
N GLY A 111 -3.01 -25.66 -12.51
CA GLY A 111 -4.09 -24.71 -12.22
C GLY A 111 -5.08 -25.23 -11.18
N ILE A 112 -5.44 -26.51 -11.21
CA ILE A 112 -6.26 -27.13 -10.15
C ILE A 112 -5.56 -27.06 -8.79
N ILE A 113 -4.25 -27.33 -8.75
CA ILE A 113 -3.45 -27.23 -7.53
C ILE A 113 -3.36 -25.78 -7.05
N GLN A 114 -3.13 -24.82 -7.96
CA GLN A 114 -3.09 -23.39 -7.64
C GLN A 114 -4.41 -22.90 -7.03
N PHE A 115 -5.54 -23.29 -7.61
CA PHE A 115 -6.84 -22.96 -7.03
C PHE A 115 -7.01 -23.54 -5.61
N ALA A 116 -6.54 -24.76 -5.36
CA ALA A 116 -6.60 -25.34 -4.01
C ALA A 116 -5.69 -24.61 -3.01
N ILE A 117 -4.46 -24.25 -3.41
CA ILE A 117 -3.50 -23.45 -2.62
C ILE A 117 -4.11 -22.12 -2.21
N HIS A 118 -4.78 -21.45 -3.15
CA HIS A 118 -5.36 -20.12 -2.96
C HIS A 118 -6.84 -20.15 -2.52
N HIS A 119 -7.34 -21.32 -2.10
CA HIS A 119 -8.71 -21.50 -1.61
C HIS A 119 -9.82 -21.02 -2.57
N VAL A 120 -9.57 -21.13 -3.87
CA VAL A 120 -10.54 -20.81 -4.93
C VAL A 120 -11.53 -21.98 -5.05
N HIS A 121 -12.81 -21.69 -4.85
CA HIS A 121 -13.90 -22.67 -4.97
C HIS A 121 -14.57 -22.62 -6.35
N PRO A 122 -15.11 -23.73 -6.88
CA PRO A 122 -15.80 -23.73 -8.18
C PRO A 122 -16.98 -22.74 -8.25
N ASP A 123 -17.69 -22.53 -7.13
CA ASP A 123 -18.78 -21.55 -7.04
C ASP A 123 -18.30 -20.10 -7.23
N TYR A 124 -17.09 -19.78 -6.78
CA TYR A 124 -16.48 -18.46 -6.97
C TYR A 124 -16.22 -18.20 -8.46
N ILE A 125 -15.62 -19.18 -9.15
CA ILE A 125 -15.33 -19.10 -10.59
C ILE A 125 -16.64 -18.99 -11.39
N ALA A 126 -17.63 -19.84 -11.08
CA ALA A 126 -18.94 -19.80 -11.71
C ALA A 126 -19.64 -18.44 -11.56
N ALA A 127 -19.52 -17.82 -10.38
CA ALA A 127 -20.08 -16.50 -10.12
C ALA A 127 -19.41 -15.41 -10.99
N PHE A 128 -18.10 -15.44 -11.18
CA PHE A 128 -17.42 -14.52 -12.10
C PHE A 128 -17.78 -14.79 -13.56
N GLN A 129 -17.84 -16.06 -14.00
CA GLN A 129 -18.29 -16.41 -15.35
C GLN A 129 -19.73 -15.94 -15.62
N ALA A 130 -20.61 -15.98 -14.62
CA ALA A 130 -21.99 -15.50 -14.73
C ALA A 130 -22.09 -13.99 -15.00
N LEU A 131 -21.05 -13.21 -14.67
CA LEU A 131 -20.98 -11.80 -15.04
C LEU A 131 -20.81 -11.58 -16.55
N LYS A 132 -20.27 -12.59 -17.27
CA LYS A 132 -20.02 -12.57 -18.73
C LYS A 132 -19.18 -11.37 -19.19
N LEU A 133 -18.19 -11.00 -18.39
CA LEU A 133 -17.34 -9.83 -18.63
C LEU A 133 -15.91 -10.15 -19.00
N TYR A 134 -15.51 -11.40 -18.80
CA TYR A 134 -14.13 -11.83 -18.87
C TYR A 134 -14.05 -13.19 -19.51
N ASP A 135 -13.05 -13.37 -20.36
CA ASP A 135 -12.52 -14.68 -20.71
C ASP A 135 -11.47 -15.02 -19.64
N LEU A 136 -11.95 -15.58 -18.52
CA LEU A 136 -11.10 -15.84 -17.34
C LEU A 136 -10.08 -16.94 -17.63
N THR A 137 -8.83 -16.64 -17.35
CA THR A 137 -7.74 -17.63 -17.24
C THR A 137 -7.62 -18.16 -15.81
N VAL A 138 -6.83 -19.22 -15.61
CA VAL A 138 -6.45 -19.69 -14.27
C VAL A 138 -5.75 -18.59 -13.48
N ASP A 139 -4.78 -17.90 -14.10
CA ASP A 139 -4.04 -16.81 -13.45
C ASP A 139 -4.95 -15.67 -13.01
N ASP A 140 -5.91 -15.26 -13.87
CA ASP A 140 -6.89 -14.23 -13.54
C ASP A 140 -7.69 -14.60 -12.28
N VAL A 141 -8.21 -15.82 -12.23
CA VAL A 141 -9.02 -16.29 -11.09
C VAL A 141 -8.18 -16.37 -9.81
N VAL A 142 -6.94 -16.84 -9.90
CA VAL A 142 -6.01 -16.87 -8.76
C VAL A 142 -5.75 -15.46 -8.25
N ARG A 143 -5.45 -14.51 -9.15
CA ARG A 143 -5.19 -13.10 -8.79
C ARG A 143 -6.42 -12.43 -8.16
N LEU A 144 -7.61 -12.65 -8.71
CA LEU A 144 -8.88 -12.20 -8.11
C LEU A 144 -9.05 -12.76 -6.68
N GLY A 145 -8.76 -14.05 -6.47
CA GLY A 145 -8.86 -14.71 -5.17
C GLY A 145 -7.86 -14.20 -4.14
N ILE A 146 -6.58 -14.07 -4.52
CA ILE A 146 -5.49 -13.55 -3.67
C ILE A 146 -5.81 -12.13 -3.19
N HIS A 147 -6.35 -11.28 -4.07
CA HIS A 147 -6.71 -9.91 -3.75
C HIS A 147 -8.16 -9.75 -3.26
N HIS A 148 -8.80 -10.88 -2.90
CA HIS A 148 -10.12 -10.92 -2.27
C HIS A 148 -11.22 -10.17 -3.05
N VAL A 149 -11.13 -10.16 -4.37
CA VAL A 149 -12.14 -9.58 -5.24
C VAL A 149 -13.39 -10.43 -5.19
N ARG A 150 -14.56 -9.79 -5.00
CA ARG A 150 -15.86 -10.46 -5.01
C ARG A 150 -16.61 -10.16 -6.31
N PRO A 151 -17.41 -11.08 -6.85
CA PRO A 151 -18.25 -10.82 -8.04
C PRO A 151 -19.17 -9.60 -7.87
N GLU A 152 -19.68 -9.37 -6.66
CA GLU A 152 -20.56 -8.24 -6.33
C GLU A 152 -19.83 -6.91 -6.50
N MET A 153 -18.56 -6.82 -6.10
CA MET A 153 -17.74 -5.61 -6.28
C MET A 153 -17.66 -5.22 -7.75
N VAL A 154 -17.41 -6.19 -8.64
CA VAL A 154 -17.33 -5.93 -10.10
C VAL A 154 -18.67 -5.46 -10.65
N ARG A 155 -19.76 -6.13 -10.26
CA ARG A 155 -21.11 -5.73 -10.65
C ARG A 155 -21.43 -4.30 -10.21
N ASP A 156 -21.18 -3.99 -8.94
CA ASP A 156 -21.49 -2.69 -8.36
C ASP A 156 -20.63 -1.57 -9.00
N LEU A 157 -19.36 -1.83 -9.31
CA LEU A 157 -18.51 -0.89 -10.06
C LEU A 157 -19.06 -0.61 -11.47
N ARG A 158 -19.64 -1.63 -12.13
CA ARG A 158 -20.28 -1.46 -13.45
C ARG A 158 -21.58 -0.69 -13.39
N ASP A 159 -22.39 -0.93 -12.36
CA ASP A 159 -23.62 -0.16 -12.11
C ASP A 159 -23.29 1.32 -11.85
N LEU A 160 -22.09 1.57 -11.30
CA LEU A 160 -21.46 2.88 -11.20
C LEU A 160 -20.70 3.27 -12.48
N GLY A 161 -21.07 2.74 -13.65
CA GLY A 161 -20.57 3.19 -14.95
C GLY A 161 -19.13 2.81 -15.31
N LEU A 162 -18.40 2.03 -14.50
CA LEU A 162 -17.11 1.46 -14.89
C LEU A 162 -17.34 0.17 -15.69
N THR A 163 -17.83 0.31 -16.93
CA THR A 163 -18.41 -0.82 -17.68
C THR A 163 -17.40 -1.68 -18.44
N GLN A 164 -16.17 -1.20 -18.63
CA GLN A 164 -15.12 -1.87 -19.43
C GLN A 164 -13.89 -2.23 -18.58
N LEU A 165 -14.11 -2.66 -17.34
CA LEU A 165 -13.02 -3.05 -16.45
C LEU A 165 -12.38 -4.35 -16.92
N THR A 166 -11.06 -4.37 -17.07
CA THR A 166 -10.23 -5.58 -17.20
C THR A 166 -10.02 -6.27 -15.84
N VAL A 167 -9.60 -7.54 -15.82
CA VAL A 167 -9.24 -8.23 -14.57
C VAL A 167 -8.13 -7.47 -13.84
N ASP A 168 -7.12 -7.01 -14.56
CA ASP A 168 -6.00 -6.23 -14.02
C ASP A 168 -6.48 -4.95 -13.31
N GLU A 169 -7.42 -4.23 -13.90
CA GLU A 169 -8.00 -3.03 -13.30
C GLU A 169 -8.79 -3.34 -12.03
N VAL A 170 -9.62 -4.39 -12.04
CA VAL A 170 -10.38 -4.81 -10.85
C VAL A 170 -9.42 -5.21 -9.72
N VAL A 171 -8.37 -5.97 -10.04
CA VAL A 171 -7.34 -6.37 -9.08
C VAL A 171 -6.61 -5.14 -8.53
N ARG A 172 -6.23 -4.16 -9.37
CA ARG A 172 -5.60 -2.91 -8.92
C ARG A 172 -6.51 -2.12 -7.97
N LEU A 173 -7.79 -2.01 -8.29
CA LEU A 173 -8.77 -1.38 -7.39
C LEU A 173 -8.80 -2.08 -6.02
N ALA A 174 -8.80 -3.41 -6.00
CA ALA A 174 -8.82 -4.19 -4.77
C ALA A 174 -7.51 -4.08 -3.96
N ILE A 175 -6.35 -4.08 -4.62
CA ILE A 175 -5.03 -3.90 -3.97
C ILE A 175 -4.99 -2.58 -3.19
N HIS A 176 -5.55 -1.51 -3.77
CA HIS A 176 -5.62 -0.19 -3.13
C HIS A 176 -6.90 0.02 -2.31
N ASN A 177 -7.60 -1.07 -1.96
CA ASN A 177 -8.81 -1.09 -1.13
C ASN A 177 -9.92 -0.12 -1.61
N ILE A 178 -10.00 0.09 -2.92
CA ILE A 178 -11.02 0.95 -3.53
C ILE A 178 -12.31 0.18 -3.65
N ARG A 179 -13.36 0.71 -3.02
CA ARG A 179 -14.69 0.08 -2.96
C ARG A 179 -15.70 0.80 -3.84
N PRO A 180 -16.80 0.14 -4.25
CA PRO A 180 -17.89 0.80 -4.98
C PRO A 180 -18.39 2.08 -4.31
N ASP A 181 -18.48 2.11 -2.96
CA ASP A 181 -18.89 3.30 -2.21
C ASP A 181 -17.99 4.52 -2.45
N PHE A 182 -16.68 4.31 -2.62
CA PHE A 182 -15.73 5.38 -2.92
C PHE A 182 -16.04 5.99 -4.30
N VAL A 183 -16.19 5.13 -5.32
CA VAL A 183 -16.55 5.54 -6.69
C VAL A 183 -17.91 6.22 -6.72
N HIS A 184 -18.88 5.73 -5.96
CA HIS A 184 -20.21 6.31 -5.85
C HIS A 184 -20.15 7.75 -5.30
N LYS A 185 -19.41 7.98 -4.20
CA LYS A 185 -19.24 9.31 -3.62
C LYS A 185 -18.55 10.28 -4.59
N LEU A 186 -17.50 9.85 -5.29
CA LEU A 186 -16.85 10.67 -6.33
C LEU A 186 -17.85 11.11 -7.41
N ARG A 187 -18.71 10.20 -7.88
CA ARG A 187 -19.75 10.52 -8.87
C ARG A 187 -20.81 11.48 -8.35
N GLN A 188 -21.22 11.36 -7.08
CA GLN A 188 -22.14 12.32 -6.45
C GLN A 188 -21.56 13.74 -6.42
N MET A 189 -20.23 13.87 -6.38
CA MET A 189 -19.50 15.14 -6.45
C MET A 189 -19.29 15.63 -7.89
N GLY A 190 -19.89 14.96 -8.89
CA GLY A 190 -19.73 15.30 -10.31
C GLY A 190 -18.39 14.86 -10.89
N LEU A 191 -17.56 14.11 -10.14
CA LEU A 191 -16.26 13.65 -10.61
C LEU A 191 -16.43 12.36 -11.43
N THR A 192 -16.20 12.47 -12.73
CA THR A 192 -16.10 11.32 -13.64
C THR A 192 -14.64 11.07 -13.94
N LEU A 193 -14.05 10.12 -13.23
CA LEU A 193 -12.62 9.80 -13.29
C LEU A 193 -12.39 8.47 -14.01
N SER A 194 -11.23 8.33 -14.66
CA SER A 194 -10.77 7.04 -15.16
C SER A 194 -10.41 6.09 -14.01
N VAL A 195 -10.28 4.80 -14.31
CA VAL A 195 -9.84 3.80 -13.32
C VAL A 195 -8.45 4.17 -12.76
N ASP A 196 -7.52 4.59 -13.61
CA ASP A 196 -6.19 5.01 -13.19
C ASP A 196 -6.23 6.20 -12.23
N GLN A 197 -7.09 7.18 -12.49
CA GLN A 197 -7.28 8.33 -11.62
C GLN A 197 -7.89 7.95 -10.27
N ILE A 198 -8.88 7.06 -10.28
CA ILE A 198 -9.48 6.50 -9.04
C ILE A 198 -8.42 5.75 -8.23
N VAL A 199 -7.58 4.96 -8.89
CA VAL A 199 -6.46 4.25 -8.28
C VAL A 199 -5.45 5.21 -7.67
N GLN A 200 -5.06 6.27 -8.38
CA GLN A 200 -4.16 7.29 -7.85
C GLN A 200 -4.70 7.96 -6.58
N LEU A 201 -5.99 8.33 -6.57
CA LEU A 201 -6.61 8.86 -5.35
C LEU A 201 -6.58 7.87 -4.18
N GLY A 202 -6.83 6.59 -4.45
CA GLY A 202 -6.76 5.54 -3.43
C GLY A 202 -5.35 5.30 -2.89
N ILE A 203 -4.32 5.39 -3.74
CA ILE A 203 -2.90 5.27 -3.33
C ILE A 203 -2.51 6.38 -2.35
N HIS A 204 -3.07 7.58 -2.51
CA HIS A 204 -2.79 8.74 -1.67
C HIS A 204 -3.87 8.99 -0.61
N ASP A 205 -4.60 7.94 -0.23
CA ASP A 205 -5.61 7.96 0.84
C ASP A 205 -6.61 9.14 0.75
N ALA A 206 -6.92 9.58 -0.47
CA ALA A 206 -7.79 10.71 -0.70
C ALA A 206 -9.21 10.37 -0.22
N GLN A 207 -9.69 11.08 0.80
CA GLN A 207 -11.02 10.83 1.35
C GLN A 207 -12.09 11.66 0.60
N PRO A 208 -13.25 11.07 0.24
CA PRO A 208 -14.32 11.81 -0.42
C PRO A 208 -14.78 13.05 0.37
N GLU A 209 -14.80 12.97 1.70
CA GLU A 209 -15.17 14.07 2.58
C GLU A 209 -14.16 15.24 2.46
N THR A 210 -12.86 14.93 2.35
CA THR A 210 -11.80 15.91 2.09
C THR A 210 -11.98 16.56 0.73
N ILE A 211 -12.17 15.77 -0.32
CA ILE A 211 -12.40 16.25 -1.70
C ILE A 211 -13.61 17.20 -1.73
N HIS A 212 -14.72 16.80 -1.12
CA HIS A 212 -15.93 17.61 -1.08
C HIS A 212 -15.72 18.94 -0.36
N ALA A 213 -14.99 18.94 0.76
CA ALA A 213 -14.68 20.14 1.52
C ALA A 213 -13.74 21.08 0.74
N LEU A 214 -12.76 20.54 0.00
CA LEU A 214 -11.92 21.33 -0.90
C LEU A 214 -12.76 21.98 -2.02
N GLN A 215 -13.71 21.26 -2.59
CA GLN A 215 -14.64 21.79 -3.61
C GLN A 215 -15.55 22.92 -3.10
N GLN A 216 -15.83 22.99 -1.79
CA GLN A 216 -16.56 24.14 -1.23
C GLN A 216 -15.75 25.44 -1.29
N THR A 217 -14.42 25.34 -1.27
CA THR A 217 -13.52 26.50 -1.39
C THR A 217 -13.15 26.77 -2.85
N PHE A 218 -12.90 25.70 -3.60
CA PHE A 218 -12.51 25.75 -5.01
C PHE A 218 -13.38 24.79 -5.85
N PRO A 219 -14.53 25.26 -6.37
CA PRO A 219 -15.49 24.40 -7.08
C PRO A 219 -14.92 23.72 -8.33
N ASP A 220 -13.94 24.34 -8.98
CA ASP A 220 -13.39 23.93 -10.28
C ASP A 220 -12.00 23.28 -10.17
N LEU A 221 -11.70 22.60 -9.06
CA LEU A 221 -10.42 21.87 -8.90
C LEU A 221 -10.24 20.83 -10.01
N SER A 222 -9.10 20.88 -10.68
CA SER A 222 -8.71 19.83 -11.61
C SER A 222 -8.37 18.53 -10.86
N PHE A 223 -8.38 17.41 -11.57
CA PHE A 223 -7.92 16.13 -11.01
C PHE A 223 -6.49 16.23 -10.46
N ASP A 224 -5.57 16.82 -11.22
CA ASP A 224 -4.17 16.97 -10.80
C ASP A 224 -4.08 17.79 -9.50
N GLN A 225 -4.87 18.84 -9.37
CA GLN A 225 -4.93 19.60 -8.13
C GLN A 225 -5.44 18.74 -6.98
N LEU A 226 -6.58 18.07 -7.12
CA LEU A 226 -7.11 17.17 -6.07
C LEU A 226 -6.09 16.11 -5.63
N LEU A 227 -5.36 15.55 -6.60
CA LEU A 227 -4.31 14.58 -6.36
C LEU A 227 -3.14 15.21 -5.56
N GLU A 228 -2.64 16.37 -5.97
CA GLU A 228 -1.57 17.11 -5.28
C GLU A 228 -1.97 17.50 -3.84
N PHE A 229 -3.20 17.97 -3.62
CA PHE A 229 -3.73 18.23 -2.27
C PHE A 229 -3.73 16.96 -1.40
N SER A 230 -4.00 15.79 -2.00
CA SER A 230 -3.99 14.51 -1.30
C SER A 230 -2.57 14.01 -1.02
N ILE A 231 -1.66 14.12 -2.00
CA ILE A 231 -0.23 13.78 -1.86
C ILE A 231 0.42 14.55 -0.72
N HIS A 232 0.08 15.83 -0.59
CA HIS A 232 0.62 16.73 0.42
C HIS A 232 -0.23 16.80 1.70
N GLU A 233 -1.23 15.91 1.86
CA GLU A 233 -2.08 15.79 3.06
C GLU A 233 -2.71 17.12 3.54
N VAL A 234 -3.01 18.01 2.60
CA VAL A 234 -3.47 19.36 2.91
C VAL A 234 -4.90 19.32 3.45
N GLN A 235 -5.07 19.81 4.68
CA GLN A 235 -6.36 19.77 5.37
C GLN A 235 -7.35 20.82 4.84
N PRO A 236 -8.65 20.50 4.65
CA PRO A 236 -9.62 21.47 4.14
C PRO A 236 -9.77 22.73 5.01
N ASN A 237 -9.61 22.60 6.33
CA ASN A 237 -9.67 23.74 7.25
C ASN A 237 -8.50 24.73 7.04
N TYR A 238 -7.32 24.23 6.69
CA TYR A 238 -6.16 25.02 6.32
C TYR A 238 -6.47 25.81 5.05
N VAL A 239 -6.99 25.13 4.03
CA VAL A 239 -7.35 25.75 2.75
C VAL A 239 -8.40 26.84 2.93
N ALA A 240 -9.49 26.55 3.64
CA ALA A 240 -10.54 27.54 3.92
C ALA A 240 -10.02 28.75 4.71
N THR A 241 -9.11 28.52 5.67
CA THR A 241 -8.50 29.61 6.46
C THR A 241 -7.58 30.48 5.59
N MET A 242 -6.74 29.87 4.76
CA MET A 242 -5.85 30.61 3.88
C MET A 242 -6.61 31.36 2.78
N ALA A 243 -7.69 30.78 2.24
CA ALA A 243 -8.55 31.46 1.27
C ALA A 243 -9.26 32.69 1.86
N HIS A 244 -9.49 32.73 3.18
CA HIS A 244 -10.00 33.92 3.84
C HIS A 244 -8.98 35.07 3.86
N TYR A 245 -7.71 34.79 4.13
CA TYR A 245 -6.63 35.80 4.08
C TYR A 245 -6.25 36.19 2.66
N PHE A 246 -6.34 35.25 1.72
CA PHE A 246 -5.94 35.43 0.32
C PHE A 246 -7.12 35.10 -0.60
N PRO A 247 -8.14 35.97 -0.73
CA PRO A 247 -9.34 35.69 -1.51
C PRO A 247 -9.07 35.51 -3.01
N ASP A 248 -7.98 36.10 -3.53
CA ASP A 248 -7.51 35.92 -4.91
C ASP A 248 -6.47 34.80 -5.06
N GLY A 249 -6.19 34.05 -3.98
CA GLY A 249 -5.23 32.96 -3.95
C GLY A 249 -5.72 31.76 -4.75
N THR A 250 -4.87 31.24 -5.64
CA THR A 250 -5.16 30.04 -6.42
C THR A 250 -4.94 28.76 -5.58
N PRO A 251 -5.56 27.62 -5.94
CA PRO A 251 -5.32 26.35 -5.24
C PRO A 251 -3.83 25.99 -5.13
N ASN A 252 -3.07 26.20 -6.22
CA ASN A 252 -1.64 25.90 -6.26
C ASN A 252 -0.83 26.81 -5.32
N GLN A 253 -1.25 28.07 -5.14
CA GLN A 253 -0.60 28.98 -4.20
C GLN A 253 -0.86 28.56 -2.75
N LEU A 254 -2.08 28.16 -2.40
CA LEU A 254 -2.39 27.66 -1.06
C LEU A 254 -1.72 26.31 -0.78
N LEU A 255 -1.62 25.45 -1.78
CA LEU A 255 -0.81 24.23 -1.70
C LEU A 255 0.67 24.56 -1.46
N ALA A 256 1.24 25.51 -2.21
CA ALA A 256 2.61 25.95 -2.01
C ALA A 256 2.85 26.52 -0.60
N MET A 257 1.88 27.26 -0.04
CA MET A 257 1.94 27.69 1.36
C MET A 257 2.04 26.49 2.31
N HIS A 258 1.25 25.45 2.09
CA HIS A 258 1.29 24.24 2.93
C HIS A 258 2.64 23.53 2.84
N ILE A 259 3.15 23.34 1.62
CA ILE A 259 4.45 22.72 1.35
C ILE A 259 5.60 23.48 2.02
N HIS A 260 5.50 24.82 2.11
CA HIS A 260 6.48 25.67 2.79
C HIS A 260 6.17 25.91 4.28
N GLU A 261 5.30 25.10 4.89
CA GLU A 261 4.96 25.15 6.31
C GLU A 261 4.45 26.53 6.77
N ILE A 262 3.79 27.27 5.89
CA ILE A 262 3.16 28.55 6.21
C ILE A 262 1.89 28.25 7.00
N THR A 263 1.89 28.59 8.29
CA THR A 263 0.75 28.33 9.18
C THR A 263 -0.23 29.51 9.18
N PRO A 264 -1.53 29.28 9.48
CA PRO A 264 -2.47 30.37 9.68
C PRO A 264 -2.05 31.37 10.76
N GLY A 265 -1.30 30.92 11.76
CA GLY A 265 -0.73 31.78 12.81
C GLY A 265 0.31 32.76 12.24
N TYR A 266 1.25 32.25 11.44
CA TYR A 266 2.24 33.09 10.75
C TYR A 266 1.57 34.11 9.82
N VAL A 267 0.57 33.68 9.03
CA VAL A 267 -0.20 34.59 8.17
C VAL A 267 -0.90 35.66 8.99
N LYS A 268 -1.57 35.28 10.10
CA LYS A 268 -2.27 36.22 10.98
C LYS A 268 -1.34 37.29 11.54
N GLU A 269 -0.18 36.88 12.05
CA GLU A 269 0.80 37.80 12.63
C GLU A 269 1.39 38.73 11.56
N MET A 270 1.75 38.19 10.40
CA MET A 270 2.30 39.00 9.30
C MET A 270 1.25 39.94 8.67
N HIS A 271 0.00 39.51 8.57
CA HIS A 271 -1.10 40.32 8.05
C HIS A 271 -1.42 41.52 8.97
N ALA A 272 -1.11 41.45 10.27
CA ALA A 272 -1.35 42.54 11.21
C ALA A 272 -0.50 43.79 10.93
N PHE A 273 0.58 43.66 10.16
CA PHE A 273 1.45 44.78 9.78
C PHE A 273 0.90 45.63 8.62
N ASP A 274 -0.18 45.19 7.95
CA ASP A 274 -0.83 45.89 6.82
C ASP A 274 0.16 46.31 5.72
N LEU A 275 1.09 45.40 5.39
CA LEU A 275 2.15 45.67 4.43
C LEU A 275 1.59 45.75 3.00
N PRO A 276 2.00 46.75 2.21
CA PRO A 276 1.77 46.75 0.76
C PRO A 276 2.29 45.47 0.10
N ASP A 277 1.62 45.06 -0.98
CA ASP A 277 1.90 43.84 -1.75
C ASP A 277 1.87 42.53 -0.94
N PHE A 278 1.13 42.49 0.18
CA PHE A 278 0.91 41.27 0.96
C PHE A 278 -0.06 40.33 0.25
N ASP A 279 0.46 39.50 -0.65
CA ASP A 279 -0.27 38.50 -1.42
C ASP A 279 0.24 37.07 -1.15
N ALA A 280 -0.44 36.09 -1.77
CA ALA A 280 -0.10 34.68 -1.62
C ALA A 280 1.34 34.34 -2.04
N ARG A 281 1.94 35.10 -2.97
CA ARG A 281 3.32 34.88 -3.41
C ARG A 281 4.30 35.55 -2.45
N SER A 282 4.00 36.74 -1.96
CA SER A 282 4.88 37.45 -1.04
C SER A 282 5.01 36.71 0.29
N ILE A 283 3.94 36.12 0.83
CA ILE A 283 4.02 35.36 2.08
C ILE A 283 4.89 34.10 1.94
N VAL A 284 4.85 33.46 0.77
CA VAL A 284 5.74 32.33 0.45
C VAL A 284 7.19 32.80 0.37
N ALA A 285 7.46 33.91 -0.31
CA ALA A 285 8.80 34.48 -0.40
C ALA A 285 9.37 34.85 0.98
N LEU A 286 8.55 35.48 1.83
CA LEU A 286 8.91 35.81 3.22
C LEU A 286 9.25 34.56 4.03
N LYS A 287 8.41 33.52 3.95
CA LYS A 287 8.63 32.27 4.69
C LYS A 287 9.87 31.51 4.20
N ILE A 288 10.09 31.41 2.88
CA ILE A 288 11.28 30.75 2.30
C ILE A 288 12.57 31.43 2.77
N GLN A 289 12.50 32.72 3.05
CA GLN A 289 13.62 33.50 3.55
C GLN A 289 13.64 33.60 5.07
N ASP A 290 12.83 32.80 5.79
CA ASP A 290 12.77 32.80 7.26
C ASP A 290 12.46 34.17 7.90
N VAL A 291 11.78 35.06 7.17
CA VAL A 291 11.36 36.36 7.71
C VAL A 291 10.32 36.14 8.80
N THR A 292 10.64 36.55 10.03
CA THR A 292 9.75 36.39 11.18
C THR A 292 8.88 37.62 11.42
N PRO A 293 7.74 37.49 12.14
CA PRO A 293 6.94 38.62 12.59
C PRO A 293 7.73 39.60 13.47
N GLU A 294 8.67 39.11 14.29
CA GLU A 294 9.54 39.96 15.09
C GLU A 294 10.43 40.84 14.20
N TYR A 295 11.03 40.27 13.15
CA TYR A 295 11.82 41.06 12.20
C TYR A 295 10.96 42.09 11.47
N ALA A 296 9.75 41.72 11.05
CA ALA A 296 8.83 42.67 10.42
C ALA A 296 8.46 43.83 11.36
N ALA A 297 8.24 43.56 12.65
CA ALA A 297 8.00 44.57 13.67
C ALA A 297 9.21 45.50 13.85
N ASP A 298 10.42 44.94 13.91
CA ASP A 298 11.66 45.72 14.02
C ASP A 298 11.84 46.67 12.82
N MET A 299 11.57 46.19 11.59
CA MET A 299 11.66 47.02 10.39
C MET A 299 10.57 48.09 10.32
N GLN A 300 9.35 47.80 10.78
CA GLN A 300 8.28 48.79 10.83
C GLN A 300 8.58 49.90 11.86
N ALA A 301 9.23 49.56 12.98
CA ALA A 301 9.63 50.53 14.01
C ALA A 301 10.69 51.53 13.51
N LEU A 302 11.39 51.23 12.42
CA LEU A 302 12.35 52.13 11.77
C LEU A 302 11.70 53.20 10.88
N ASP A 303 10.37 53.16 10.67
CA ASP A 303 9.61 54.11 9.84
C ASP A 303 10.20 54.27 8.43
N LEU A 304 10.62 53.14 7.83
CA LEU A 304 11.21 53.12 6.50
C LEU A 304 10.16 53.48 5.44
N PRO A 305 10.47 54.39 4.49
CA PRO A 305 9.57 54.68 3.39
C PRO A 305 9.37 53.44 2.50
N ASP A 306 8.14 53.23 2.03
CA ASP A 306 7.76 52.16 1.08
C ASP A 306 8.02 50.72 1.58
N LEU A 307 8.04 50.50 2.90
CA LEU A 307 8.13 49.16 3.48
C LEU A 307 6.96 48.29 2.98
N SER A 308 7.29 47.24 2.22
CA SER A 308 6.34 46.29 1.63
C SER A 308 6.75 44.86 1.95
N ALA A 309 5.85 43.89 1.78
CA ALA A 309 6.16 42.48 1.97
C ALA A 309 7.33 42.02 1.07
N ARG A 310 7.40 42.55 -0.15
CA ARG A 310 8.51 42.27 -1.08
C ARG A 310 9.83 42.89 -0.62
N LEU A 311 9.79 44.11 -0.08
CA LEU A 311 11.01 44.77 0.41
C LEU A 311 11.57 44.07 1.64
N LEU A 312 10.73 43.63 2.59
CA LEU A 312 11.17 42.86 3.76
C LEU A 312 11.93 41.60 3.36
N ALA A 313 11.40 40.84 2.41
CA ALA A 313 12.07 39.68 1.84
C ALA A 313 13.47 40.05 1.27
N GLN A 314 13.53 41.09 0.44
CA GLN A 314 14.79 41.55 -0.14
C GLN A 314 15.82 42.01 0.90
N MET A 315 15.39 42.68 1.96
CA MET A 315 16.29 43.17 3.02
C MET A 315 16.91 42.03 3.83
N TRP A 316 16.12 41.01 4.18
CA TRP A 316 16.61 39.84 4.90
C TRP A 316 17.65 39.05 4.10
N SER A 317 17.45 38.91 2.79
CA SER A 317 18.38 38.19 1.90
C SER A 317 19.78 38.81 1.81
N ASN A 318 19.96 40.06 2.26
CA ASN A 318 21.20 40.83 2.13
C ASN A 318 21.89 41.15 3.47
N GLY A 319 21.38 40.62 4.59
CA GLY A 319 21.93 40.79 5.94
C GLY A 319 22.58 39.51 6.46
#